data_AF-A0A2E3W419-F1
#
_entry.id   AF-A0A2E3W419-F1
#
_cell.length_a   1.000
_cell.length_b   1.000
_cell.length_c   1.000
_cell.angle_alpha   90.00
_cell.angle_beta   90.00
_cell.angle_gamma   90.00
#
_symmetry.space_group_name_H-M   'P 1'
#
loop_
_entity.id
_entity.type
_entity.pdbx_description
1 polymer ?
#
loop_
_entity_poly.entity_id
_entity_poly.type
_entity_poly.pdbx_seq_one_letter_code
_entity_poly.pdbx_strand_id
1 'polypeptide(L)'
;MKLLLLIAISSLSVLADSFDFKCVGTDAVYVNSFSMEGSVDTQSGTIAYDVETRTAGNNGTTSVSTNVVRSATFERVTDPITGDFLGYRAYSVDKNDAHVYVNILMNYPGQLASQIRDVDGRVYRSDCKAL
;
A
#
# COMPACT_ATOMS: atom_id res chain seq x y z
N MET A 1 13.51 -0.47 51.45
CA MET A 1 13.97 0.17 50.20
C MET A 1 13.89 -0.84 49.07
N LYS A 2 13.42 -0.38 47.91
CA LYS A 2 13.47 -1.00 46.56
C LYS A 2 12.54 -2.18 46.28
N LEU A 3 11.27 -1.82 46.11
CA LEU A 3 10.34 -2.48 45.19
C LEU A 3 10.75 -2.05 43.77
N LEU A 4 11.31 -2.95 42.98
CA LEU A 4 11.55 -2.77 41.55
C LEU A 4 11.07 -4.05 40.88
N LEU A 5 9.75 -4.20 40.77
CA LEU A 5 9.14 -5.26 39.99
C LEU A 5 8.78 -4.70 38.63
N LEU A 6 9.35 -5.37 37.63
CA LEU A 6 9.26 -5.16 36.19
C LEU A 6 7.94 -4.52 35.74
N ILE A 7 8.05 -3.36 35.10
CA ILE A 7 7.05 -2.93 34.12
C ILE A 7 7.14 -3.94 32.98
N ALA A 8 6.25 -4.92 33.00
CA ALA A 8 5.98 -5.74 31.82
C ALA A 8 5.55 -4.78 30.73
N ILE A 9 6.46 -4.57 29.77
CA ILE A 9 6.22 -3.78 28.59
C ILE A 9 5.15 -4.54 27.80
N SER A 10 3.88 -4.21 28.01
CA SER A 10 2.77 -4.62 27.16
C SER A 10 2.80 -3.81 25.88
N SER A 11 3.96 -3.77 25.20
CA SER A 11 4.10 -3.29 23.84
C SER A 11 4.33 -4.51 22.98
N LEU A 12 3.26 -5.17 22.53
CA LEU A 12 3.26 -6.05 21.36
C LEU A 12 1.81 -6.50 21.16
N SER A 13 1.44 -6.64 19.88
CA SER A 13 0.21 -7.20 19.33
C SER A 13 -1.03 -6.30 19.23
N VAL A 14 -1.00 -5.26 18.37
CA VAL A 14 -2.24 -4.77 17.72
C VAL A 14 -1.99 -4.37 16.26
N LEU A 15 -1.26 -5.18 15.50
CA LEU A 15 -1.34 -5.28 14.03
C LEU A 15 -0.71 -6.63 13.67
N ALA A 16 -1.36 -7.72 14.05
CA ALA A 16 -1.03 -9.05 13.52
C ALA A 16 -2.14 -9.43 12.55
N ASP A 17 -2.34 -8.57 11.56
CA ASP A 17 -3.34 -8.76 10.53
C ASP A 17 -2.62 -8.84 9.18
N SER A 18 -2.90 -9.91 8.45
CA SER A 18 -2.47 -10.05 7.07
C SER A 18 -3.73 -10.01 6.22
N PHE A 19 -3.72 -9.19 5.18
CA PHE A 19 -4.86 -9.08 4.29
C PHE A 19 -4.39 -9.04 2.85
N ASP A 20 -5.24 -9.57 1.97
CA ASP A 20 -5.07 -9.44 0.54
C ASP A 20 -5.72 -8.15 0.06
N PHE A 21 -5.17 -7.57 -1.00
CA PHE A 21 -5.68 -6.33 -1.57
C PHE A 21 -5.68 -6.39 -3.10
N LYS A 22 -6.55 -5.57 -3.68
CA LYS A 22 -6.59 -5.29 -5.10
C LYS A 22 -6.69 -3.80 -5.33
N CYS A 23 -5.81 -3.29 -6.18
CA CYS A 23 -5.76 -1.91 -6.62
C CYS A 23 -5.92 -1.83 -8.14
N VAL A 24 -6.81 -0.97 -8.61
CA VAL A 24 -6.96 -0.68 -10.04
C VAL A 24 -6.97 0.81 -10.27
N GLY A 25 -6.31 1.26 -11.34
CA GLY A 25 -6.24 2.66 -11.72
C GLY A 25 -6.34 2.78 -13.23
N THR A 26 -7.11 3.75 -13.71
CA THR A 26 -7.16 4.09 -15.14
C THR A 26 -7.00 5.59 -15.29
N ASP A 27 -6.02 6.00 -16.09
CA ASP A 27 -5.86 7.39 -16.51
C ASP A 27 -6.67 7.61 -17.78
N ALA A 28 -7.72 8.42 -17.69
CA ALA A 28 -8.64 8.67 -18.81
C ALA A 28 -7.99 9.45 -19.97
N VAL A 29 -6.92 10.22 -19.73
CA VAL A 29 -6.31 11.09 -20.75
C VAL A 29 -5.44 10.28 -21.72
N TYR A 30 -4.60 9.40 -21.18
CA TYR A 30 -3.68 8.59 -21.96
C TYR A 30 -4.12 7.11 -22.06
N VAL A 31 -5.27 6.77 -21.46
CA VAL A 31 -5.80 5.40 -21.36
C VAL A 31 -4.78 4.44 -20.77
N ASN A 32 -3.93 4.93 -19.86
CA ASN A 32 -3.00 4.07 -19.14
C ASN A 32 -3.80 3.29 -18.10
N SER A 33 -3.52 2.00 -17.95
CA SER A 33 -4.12 1.19 -16.88
C SER A 33 -3.06 0.67 -15.93
N PHE A 34 -3.49 0.48 -14.70
CA PHE A 34 -2.72 -0.05 -13.61
C PHE A 34 -3.57 -1.09 -12.89
N SER A 35 -3.00 -2.26 -12.61
CA SER A 35 -3.61 -3.28 -11.78
C SER A 35 -2.54 -3.85 -10.86
N MET A 36 -2.87 -3.98 -9.58
CA MET A 36 -2.01 -4.61 -8.59
C MET A 36 -2.84 -5.46 -7.65
N GLU A 37 -2.37 -6.67 -7.42
CA GLU A 37 -2.93 -7.60 -6.45
C GLU A 37 -1.80 -8.11 -5.59
N GLY A 38 -2.08 -8.30 -4.31
CA GLY A 38 -1.04 -8.68 -3.38
C GLY A 38 -1.54 -8.89 -1.97
N SER A 39 -0.59 -9.11 -1.08
CA SER A 39 -0.83 -9.27 0.34
C SER A 39 0.04 -8.31 1.13
N VAL A 40 -0.52 -7.89 2.26
CA VAL A 40 0.19 -7.15 3.30
C VAL A 40 0.35 -8.07 4.48
N ASP A 41 1.56 -8.14 5.02
CA ASP A 41 1.83 -8.76 6.31
C ASP A 41 2.36 -7.68 7.26
N THR A 42 1.48 -7.22 8.14
CA THR A 42 1.80 -6.18 9.12
C THR A 42 2.74 -6.67 10.22
N GLN A 43 2.85 -7.99 10.43
CA GLN A 43 3.75 -8.58 11.41
C GLN A 43 5.19 -8.63 10.90
N SER A 44 5.38 -9.09 9.65
CA SER A 44 6.72 -9.11 9.03
C SER A 44 7.14 -7.74 8.50
N GLY A 45 6.23 -6.77 8.43
CA GLY A 45 6.57 -5.45 7.91
C GLY A 45 6.68 -5.45 6.39
N THR A 46 5.94 -6.32 5.69
CA THR A 46 6.13 -6.55 4.25
C THR A 46 4.86 -6.40 3.42
N ILE A 47 5.03 -6.04 2.16
CA ILE A 47 4.01 -6.09 1.11
C ILE A 47 4.57 -6.94 -0.02
N ALA A 48 3.80 -7.94 -0.43
CA ALA A 48 4.08 -8.75 -1.60
C ALA A 48 3.00 -8.47 -2.67
N TYR A 49 3.38 -8.24 -3.92
CA TYR A 49 2.41 -7.96 -4.98
C TYR A 49 2.90 -8.33 -6.37
N ASP A 50 1.91 -8.56 -7.22
CA ASP A 50 2.03 -8.55 -8.67
C ASP A 50 1.47 -7.23 -9.19
N VAL A 51 2.15 -6.62 -10.16
CA VAL A 51 1.73 -5.35 -10.76
C VAL A 51 1.81 -5.43 -12.28
N GLU A 52 0.73 -5.01 -12.93
CA GLU A 52 0.65 -4.80 -14.36
C GLU A 52 0.40 -3.32 -14.63
N THR A 53 1.23 -2.72 -15.48
CA THR A 53 0.98 -1.41 -16.05
C THR A 53 0.84 -1.51 -17.56
N ARG A 54 -0.11 -0.77 -18.12
CA ARG A 54 -0.27 -0.61 -19.56
C ARG A 54 -0.21 0.86 -19.89
N THR A 55 0.59 1.18 -20.90
CA THR A 55 0.68 2.54 -21.44
C THR A 55 -0.18 2.66 -22.70
N ALA A 56 -0.72 3.84 -22.98
CA ALA A 56 -1.38 4.16 -24.27
C ALA A 56 -2.53 3.23 -24.72
N GLY A 57 -3.35 2.74 -23.79
CA GLY A 57 -4.51 1.89 -24.09
C GLY A 57 -4.16 0.54 -24.72
N ASN A 58 -5.10 -0.04 -25.49
CA ASN A 58 -5.00 -1.41 -26.03
C ASN A 58 -3.82 -1.67 -26.98
N ASN A 59 -3.18 -0.62 -27.50
CA ASN A 59 -2.08 -0.74 -28.46
C ASN A 59 -0.70 -0.50 -27.83
N GLY A 60 -0.64 -0.12 -26.56
CA GLY A 60 0.65 0.21 -25.95
C GLY A 60 1.27 -0.92 -25.15
N THR A 61 2.48 -0.62 -24.66
CA THR A 61 3.32 -1.61 -24.00
C THR A 61 2.72 -1.97 -22.64
N THR A 62 2.66 -3.27 -22.38
CA THR A 62 2.33 -3.83 -21.07
C THR A 62 3.63 -4.18 -20.35
N SER A 63 3.79 -3.70 -19.12
CA SER A 63 4.88 -4.07 -18.21
C SER A 63 4.29 -4.87 -17.05
N VAL A 64 4.92 -5.98 -16.71
CA VAL A 64 4.48 -6.86 -15.64
C VAL A 64 5.65 -7.11 -14.71
N SER A 65 5.44 -6.94 -13.41
CA SER A 65 6.36 -7.38 -12.37
C SER A 65 5.60 -8.35 -11.46
N THR A 66 6.17 -9.52 -11.24
CA THR A 66 5.58 -10.56 -10.40
C THR A 66 6.44 -10.83 -9.17
N ASN A 67 5.81 -11.25 -8.09
CA ASN A 67 6.44 -11.59 -6.81
C ASN A 67 7.32 -10.47 -6.25
N VAL A 68 6.88 -9.22 -6.39
CA VAL A 68 7.60 -8.08 -5.83
C VAL A 68 7.37 -8.08 -4.33
N VAL A 69 8.44 -8.26 -3.54
CA VAL A 69 8.38 -8.23 -2.07
C VAL A 69 9.14 -7.02 -1.58
N ARG A 70 8.50 -6.24 -0.70
CA ARG A 70 9.07 -4.99 -0.15
C ARG A 70 8.86 -4.92 1.34
N SER A 71 9.84 -4.34 2.04
CA SER A 71 9.61 -3.81 3.37
C SER A 71 8.70 -2.58 3.28
N ALA A 72 7.76 -2.46 4.19
CA ALA A 72 6.82 -1.35 4.24
C ALA A 72 6.57 -0.90 5.67
N THR A 73 6.23 0.38 5.79
CA THR A 73 5.71 0.95 7.01
C THR A 73 4.20 1.00 6.94
N PHE A 74 3.55 0.64 8.04
CA PHE A 74 2.10 0.64 8.18
C PHE A 74 1.67 1.73 9.15
N GLU A 75 0.67 2.49 8.73
CA GLU A 75 0.05 3.55 9.51
C GLU A 75 -1.46 3.34 9.51
N ARG A 76 -2.07 3.33 10.69
CA ARG A 76 -3.52 3.38 10.82
C ARG A 76 -3.98 4.81 10.57
N VAL A 77 -4.85 5.01 9.60
CA VAL A 77 -5.43 6.31 9.27
C VAL A 77 -6.75 6.46 10.01
N THR A 78 -6.89 7.56 10.74
CA THR A 78 -8.10 7.92 11.46
C THR A 78 -8.59 9.30 11.04
N ASP A 79 -9.89 9.55 11.20
CA ASP A 79 -10.46 10.87 10.99
C ASP A 79 -9.87 11.85 12.01
N PRO A 80 -9.27 12.98 11.59
CA PRO A 80 -8.62 13.91 12.51
C PRO A 80 -9.63 14.68 13.38
N ILE A 81 -10.92 14.69 13.00
CA ILE A 81 -12.01 15.37 13.69
C ILE A 81 -12.75 14.39 14.61
N THR A 82 -13.15 13.23 14.10
CA THR A 82 -13.96 12.26 14.87
C THR A 82 -13.14 11.18 15.57
N GLY A 83 -11.92 10.92 15.12
CA GLY A 83 -11.08 9.81 15.60
C GLY A 83 -11.47 8.45 15.02
N ASP A 84 -12.47 8.39 14.15
CA ASP A 84 -12.95 7.13 13.57
C ASP A 84 -11.89 6.47 12.69
N PHE A 85 -11.92 5.14 12.61
CA PHE A 85 -11.04 4.41 11.70
C PHE A 85 -11.45 4.66 10.25
N LEU A 86 -10.51 5.15 9.45
CA LEU A 86 -10.73 5.41 8.03
C LEU A 86 -10.03 4.39 7.12
N GLY A 87 -8.97 3.75 7.60
CA GLY A 87 -8.25 2.76 6.80
C GLY A 87 -6.85 2.47 7.27
N TYR A 88 -6.16 1.64 6.50
CA TYR A 88 -4.73 1.39 6.66
C TYR A 88 -3.97 2.04 5.50
N ARG A 89 -2.83 2.63 5.83
CA ARG A 89 -1.85 3.13 4.89
C ARG A 89 -0.62 2.24 4.94
N ALA A 90 -0.26 1.67 3.80
CA ALA A 90 0.99 0.94 3.63
C ALA A 90 1.87 1.74 2.68
N TYR A 91 3.09 2.11 3.12
CA TYR A 91 4.05 2.79 2.26
C TYR A 91 5.41 2.11 2.25
N SER A 92 5.93 1.93 1.04
CA SER A 92 7.28 1.44 0.81
C SER A 92 8.02 2.42 -0.09
N VAL A 93 9.15 2.92 0.39
CA VAL A 93 10.08 3.77 -0.35
C VAL A 93 11.44 3.13 -0.22
N ASP A 94 11.89 2.43 -1.24
CA ASP A 94 13.27 1.96 -1.26
C ASP A 94 14.15 3.09 -1.82
N LYS A 95 15.14 3.51 -1.02
CA LYS A 95 16.13 4.53 -1.41
C LYS A 95 17.05 4.02 -2.53
N ASN A 96 17.22 2.70 -2.67
CA ASN A 96 18.15 2.08 -3.59
C ASN A 96 17.46 1.42 -4.79
N ASP A 97 16.13 1.29 -4.75
CA ASP A 97 15.35 0.64 -5.78
C ASP A 97 14.38 1.70 -6.36
N ALA A 98 14.77 2.24 -7.52
CA ALA A 98 14.08 3.33 -8.19
C ALA A 98 12.72 2.94 -8.79
N HIS A 99 12.17 1.76 -8.47
CA HIS A 99 11.21 1.12 -9.37
C HIS A 99 9.73 1.27 -9.02
N VAL A 100 9.31 1.39 -7.75
CA VAL A 100 7.90 1.68 -7.44
C VAL A 100 7.72 2.35 -6.06
N TYR A 101 7.16 3.57 -6.00
CA TYR A 101 6.62 4.11 -4.74
C TYR A 101 5.21 3.56 -4.58
N VAL A 102 4.96 2.78 -3.53
CA VAL A 102 3.64 2.23 -3.23
C VAL A 102 3.09 2.95 -2.02
N ASN A 103 1.96 3.63 -2.16
CA ASN A 103 1.18 4.20 -1.07
C ASN A 103 -0.27 3.73 -1.22
N ILE A 104 -0.57 2.61 -0.55
CA ILE A 104 -1.88 2.00 -0.56
C ILE A 104 -2.68 2.58 0.60
N LEU A 105 -3.81 3.17 0.28
CA LEU A 105 -4.87 3.55 1.20
C LEU A 105 -6.03 2.57 1.00
N MET A 106 -6.34 1.78 2.00
CA MET A 106 -7.42 0.79 1.93
C MET A 106 -8.65 1.19 2.76
N ASN A 107 -9.83 0.76 2.30
CA ASN A 107 -11.12 0.89 3.00
C ASN A 107 -11.53 2.34 3.31
N TYR A 108 -11.04 3.31 2.53
CA TYR A 108 -11.35 4.72 2.71
C TYR A 108 -12.63 5.14 1.95
N PRO A 109 -13.67 5.67 2.62
CA PRO A 109 -14.86 6.19 1.95
C PRO A 109 -14.59 7.56 1.32
N GLY A 110 -14.50 7.59 -0.01
CA GLY A 110 -14.57 8.83 -0.80
C GLY A 110 -13.24 9.60 -0.97
N GLN A 111 -12.99 9.96 -2.23
CA GLN A 111 -12.05 10.98 -2.74
C GLN A 111 -10.53 10.77 -2.55
N LEU A 112 -10.05 9.95 -1.62
CA LEU A 112 -8.62 9.60 -1.53
C LEU A 112 -8.33 8.31 -2.30
N ALA A 113 -7.49 8.42 -3.33
CA ALA A 113 -7.00 7.30 -4.12
C ALA A 113 -5.59 6.93 -3.68
N SER A 114 -5.28 5.63 -3.69
CA SER A 114 -3.91 5.15 -3.54
C SER A 114 -3.03 5.72 -4.63
N GLN A 115 -1.78 6.03 -4.29
CA GLN A 115 -0.82 6.58 -5.23
C GLN A 115 0.31 5.59 -5.44
N ILE A 116 0.49 5.20 -6.69
CA ILE A 116 1.53 4.26 -7.07
C ILE A 116 2.38 4.95 -8.13
N ARG A 117 3.66 5.13 -7.86
CA ARG A 117 4.61 5.71 -8.81
C ARG A 117 5.43 4.60 -9.42
N ASP A 118 5.57 4.54 -10.74
CA ASP A 118 6.45 3.57 -11.40
C ASP A 118 7.91 4.06 -11.53
N VAL A 119 8.74 3.23 -12.17
CA VAL A 119 10.15 3.46 -12.51
C VAL A 119 10.38 4.79 -13.25
N ASP A 120 9.43 5.18 -14.09
CA ASP A 120 9.52 6.34 -14.97
C ASP A 120 9.00 7.61 -14.27
N GLY A 121 8.64 7.50 -12.99
CA GLY A 121 8.12 8.60 -12.18
C GLY A 121 6.64 8.89 -12.41
N ARG A 122 5.93 8.07 -13.19
CA ARG A 122 4.51 8.25 -13.48
C ARG A 122 3.69 7.84 -12.27
N VAL A 123 2.75 8.71 -11.88
CA VAL A 123 1.88 8.48 -10.72
C VAL A 123 0.50 8.01 -11.19
N TYR A 124 0.13 6.83 -10.75
CA TYR A 124 -1.19 6.24 -10.90
C TYR A 124 -2.02 6.52 -9.65
N ARG A 125 -3.20 7.09 -9.85
CA ARG A 125 -4.26 7.13 -8.84
C ARG A 125 -5.10 5.88 -8.97
N SER A 126 -5.17 5.10 -7.91
CA SER A 126 -5.80 3.78 -7.92
C SER A 126 -6.81 3.63 -6.78
N ASP A 127 -7.92 2.99 -7.08
CA ASP A 127 -8.90 2.56 -6.09
C ASP A 127 -8.45 1.19 -5.57
N CYS A 128 -8.22 1.10 -4.25
CA CYS A 128 -7.77 -0.12 -3.59
C CYS A 128 -8.82 -0.62 -2.61
N LYS A 129 -9.04 -1.93 -2.61
CA LYS A 129 -9.90 -2.63 -1.67
C LYS A 129 -9.16 -3.80 -1.02
N ALA A 130 -9.48 -4.05 0.24
CA ALA A 130 -9.20 -5.36 0.83
C ALA A 130 -10.07 -6.42 0.13
N LEU A 131 -9.54 -7.63 -0.04
CA LEU A 131 -10.25 -8.78 -0.60
C LEU A 131 -10.92 -9.63 0.49
#